data_AF-M3Z0U2-F1
#
_entry.id   AF-M3Z0U2-F1
#
_cell.length_a   1.000
_cell.length_b   1.000
_cell.length_c   1.000
_cell.angle_alpha   90.00
_cell.angle_beta   90.00
_cell.angle_gamma   90.00
#
_symmetry.space_group_name_H-M   'P 1'
#
loop_
_entity.id
_entity.type
_entity.pdbx_description
1 polymer ?
#
loop_
_entity_poly.entity_id
_entity_poly.type
_entity_poly.pdbx_seq_one_letter_code
_entity_poly.pdbx_strand_id
1 'polypeptide(L)'
;MLGAALRRCAVAAAAAARASPRGLQYSSPVPGPAAAVQSLRCYSHGSHETDEEFDARWVTYFNKPDIDAWELRKGMNTLVGYDLVPEPKIIDAALRACRRLNDFASAVRILEVVKDKAGPHKEIYPYVIQELRPTLNELGISTPEELGLDKV
;
A
#
# COMPACT_ATOMS: atom_id res chain seq x y z
N MET A 1 49.44 -17.20 -2.09
CA MET A 1 49.50 -18.33 -1.13
C MET A 1 48.10 -18.64 -0.62
N LEU A 2 47.77 -19.87 -0.24
CA LEU A 2 48.57 -21.08 -0.42
C LEU A 2 48.37 -21.65 -1.85
N GLY A 3 47.46 -22.57 -2.20
CA GLY A 3 46.35 -23.19 -1.46
C GLY A 3 45.21 -22.20 -1.16
N ALA A 4 44.05 -22.18 -1.84
CA ALA A 4 43.47 -23.08 -2.86
C ALA A 4 43.09 -24.50 -2.40
N ALA A 5 41.79 -24.83 -2.52
CA ALA A 5 41.28 -26.16 -2.91
C ALA A 5 39.74 -26.13 -3.07
N LEU A 6 39.21 -26.37 -4.28
CA LEU A 6 37.82 -26.82 -4.44
C LEU A 6 37.72 -28.29 -4.04
N ARG A 7 36.71 -28.68 -3.27
CA ARG A 7 36.30 -30.09 -3.13
C ARG A 7 35.09 -30.39 -4.02
N ARG A 8 35.36 -30.94 -5.20
CA ARG A 8 34.37 -31.69 -5.98
C ARG A 8 34.31 -33.12 -5.45
N CYS A 9 33.16 -33.56 -4.95
CA CYS A 9 32.91 -34.98 -4.71
C CYS A 9 32.12 -35.56 -5.90
N ALA A 10 32.81 -36.33 -6.74
CA ALA A 10 32.16 -37.25 -7.67
C ALA A 10 32.14 -38.64 -7.02
N VAL A 11 31.01 -39.34 -7.10
CA VAL A 11 30.89 -40.76 -6.71
C VAL A 11 30.55 -41.56 -7.97
N ALA A 12 31.24 -42.67 -8.17
CA ALA A 12 31.21 -43.42 -9.42
C ALA A 12 29.94 -44.27 -9.59
N ALA A 13 29.62 -44.60 -10.84
CA ALA A 13 28.56 -45.53 -11.18
C ALA A 13 28.95 -46.97 -10.83
N ALA A 14 27.97 -47.77 -10.40
CA ALA A 14 28.08 -49.23 -10.29
C ALA A 14 27.05 -49.85 -11.25
N ALA A 15 27.52 -50.59 -12.26
CA ALA A 15 26.66 -51.28 -13.21
C ALA A 15 26.37 -52.71 -12.73
N ALA A 16 25.09 -53.05 -12.60
CA ALA A 16 24.64 -54.41 -12.30
C ALA A 16 23.59 -54.84 -13.34
N ALA A 17 24.01 -55.63 -14.32
CA ALA A 17 23.12 -56.19 -15.33
C ALA A 17 22.80 -57.66 -15.00
N ARG A 18 21.52 -58.07 -15.09
CA ARG A 18 21.11 -59.41 -15.57
C ARG A 18 19.60 -59.59 -15.74
N ALA A 19 19.29 -60.53 -16.64
CA ALA A 19 18.03 -61.25 -16.81
C ALA A 19 16.75 -60.44 -17.14
N SER A 20 16.20 -60.72 -18.33
CA SER A 20 14.85 -60.34 -18.74
C SER A 20 14.02 -61.61 -19.01
N PRO A 21 12.84 -61.78 -18.39
CA PRO A 21 11.86 -62.79 -18.79
C PRO A 21 10.95 -62.26 -19.90
N ARG A 22 10.50 -63.16 -20.78
CA ARG A 22 9.64 -62.83 -21.94
C ARG A 22 8.26 -62.31 -21.52
N GLY A 23 7.87 -61.18 -22.11
CA GLY A 23 6.65 -61.10 -22.92
C GLY A 23 5.29 -61.06 -22.22
N LEU A 24 4.76 -59.85 -22.07
CA LEU A 24 3.33 -59.58 -22.22
C LEU A 24 3.16 -58.44 -23.23
N GLN A 25 2.32 -58.65 -24.24
CA GLN A 25 1.88 -57.58 -25.13
C GLN A 25 0.69 -56.87 -24.48
N TYR A 26 0.80 -55.57 -24.25
CA TYR A 26 -0.33 -54.72 -23.88
C TYR A 26 -0.30 -53.46 -24.74
N SER A 27 -1.44 -53.11 -25.34
CA SER A 27 -1.52 -52.06 -26.35
C SER A 27 -1.32 -50.68 -25.75
N SER A 28 -0.35 -49.92 -26.27
CA SER A 28 -0.18 -48.50 -25.92
C SER A 28 -1.40 -47.69 -26.33
N PRO A 29 -2.04 -46.92 -25.42
CA PRO A 29 -3.02 -45.92 -25.80
C PRO A 29 -2.38 -44.85 -26.68
N VAL A 30 -3.04 -44.46 -27.77
CA VAL A 30 -2.58 -43.37 -28.65
C VAL A 30 -2.76 -42.04 -27.89
N PRO A 31 -1.76 -41.13 -27.87
CA PRO A 31 -1.93 -39.81 -27.28
C PRO A 31 -2.97 -39.00 -28.05
N GLY A 32 -4.18 -38.87 -27.49
CA GLY A 32 -5.14 -37.86 -27.92
C GLY A 32 -4.61 -36.44 -27.63
N PRO A 33 -5.07 -35.41 -28.35
CA PRO A 33 -4.64 -34.04 -28.09
C PRO A 33 -5.06 -33.62 -26.68
N ALA A 34 -4.07 -33.42 -25.81
CA ALA A 34 -4.30 -32.91 -24.46
C ALA A 34 -4.79 -31.46 -24.55
N ALA A 35 -6.09 -31.26 -24.42
CA ALA A 35 -6.69 -29.92 -24.35
C ALA A 35 -6.08 -29.17 -23.17
N ALA A 36 -5.27 -28.14 -23.45
CA ALA A 36 -4.62 -27.35 -22.43
C ALA A 36 -5.69 -26.61 -21.60
N VAL A 37 -5.88 -27.05 -20.35
CA VAL A 37 -6.80 -26.41 -19.41
C VAL A 37 -6.25 -25.04 -19.03
N GLN A 38 -6.59 -24.03 -19.83
CA GLN A 38 -6.31 -22.64 -19.52
C GLN A 38 -7.08 -22.27 -18.25
N SER A 39 -6.34 -22.11 -17.15
CA SER A 39 -6.90 -21.53 -15.92
C SER A 39 -7.25 -20.07 -16.19
N LEU A 40 -8.52 -19.82 -16.52
CA LEU A 40 -9.07 -18.47 -16.53
C LEU A 40 -8.93 -17.90 -15.11
N ARG A 41 -8.01 -16.95 -14.95
CA ARG A 41 -7.98 -16.09 -13.77
C ARG A 41 -9.15 -15.13 -13.88
N CYS A 42 -10.29 -15.54 -13.35
CA CYS A 42 -11.45 -14.68 -13.20
C CYS A 42 -11.11 -13.56 -12.20
N TYR A 43 -10.57 -12.45 -12.70
CA TYR A 43 -10.53 -11.21 -11.96
C TYR A 43 -11.97 -10.73 -11.78
N SER A 44 -12.59 -11.07 -10.65
CA SER A 44 -13.82 -10.44 -10.23
C SER A 44 -13.56 -8.94 -10.11
N HIS A 45 -14.32 -8.11 -10.84
CA HIS A 45 -14.42 -6.70 -10.49
C HIS A 45 -14.85 -6.63 -9.03
N GLY A 46 -14.06 -5.94 -8.20
CA GLY A 46 -14.42 -5.72 -6.81
C GLY A 46 -15.69 -4.88 -6.72
N SER A 47 -16.44 -5.04 -5.64
CA SER A 47 -17.42 -4.04 -5.23
C SER A 47 -16.69 -2.71 -5.06
N HIS A 48 -17.12 -1.68 -5.81
CA HIS A 48 -16.79 -0.31 -5.46
C HIS A 48 -17.53 0.02 -4.16
N GLU A 49 -16.80 0.56 -3.20
CA GLU A 49 -17.33 1.11 -1.95
C GLU A 49 -18.05 2.44 -2.21
N THR A 50 -18.90 2.88 -1.27
CA THR A 50 -19.45 4.25 -1.31
C THR A 50 -18.45 5.27 -0.76
N ASP A 51 -18.70 6.55 -1.03
CA ASP A 51 -17.86 7.65 -0.55
C ASP A 51 -17.83 7.68 1.01
N GLU A 52 -18.96 7.39 1.66
CA GLU A 52 -19.05 7.29 3.12
C GLU A 52 -18.27 6.08 3.69
N GLU A 53 -18.22 4.96 2.97
CA GLU A 53 -17.41 3.80 3.34
C GLU A 53 -15.91 4.10 3.19
N PHE A 54 -15.51 4.72 2.08
CA PHE A 54 -14.14 5.19 1.82
C PHE A 54 -13.68 6.14 2.94
N ASP A 55 -14.50 7.13 3.25
CA ASP A 55 -14.26 8.09 4.34
C ASP A 55 -14.14 7.40 5.70
N ALA A 56 -15.10 6.52 6.04
CA ALA A 56 -15.13 5.82 7.32
C ALA A 56 -13.89 4.95 7.51
N ARG A 57 -13.40 4.28 6.45
CA ARG A 57 -12.12 3.55 6.50
C ARG A 57 -10.93 4.47 6.75
N TRP A 58 -10.86 5.63 6.10
CA TRP A 58 -9.73 6.57 6.28
C TRP A 58 -9.72 7.24 7.65
N VAL A 59 -10.89 7.64 8.17
CA VAL A 59 -11.06 8.10 9.55
C VAL A 59 -10.64 6.99 10.53
N THR A 60 -11.05 5.74 10.30
CA THR A 60 -10.66 4.59 11.13
C THR A 60 -9.15 4.33 11.09
N TYR A 61 -8.53 4.43 9.91
CA TYR A 61 -7.09 4.24 9.73
C TYR A 61 -6.28 5.24 10.57
N PHE A 62 -6.53 6.54 10.45
CA PHE A 62 -5.80 7.55 11.21
C PHE A 62 -6.20 7.62 12.68
N ASN A 63 -7.37 7.12 13.09
CA ASN A 63 -7.76 7.01 14.50
C ASN A 63 -7.20 5.76 15.21
N LYS A 64 -6.46 4.87 14.53
CA LYS A 64 -5.77 3.74 15.19
C LYS A 64 -4.86 4.28 16.33
N PRO A 65 -5.07 3.93 17.62
CA PRO A 65 -4.43 4.65 18.73
C PRO A 65 -2.90 4.62 18.68
N ASP A 66 -2.35 3.47 18.33
CA ASP A 66 -0.94 3.12 18.19
C ASP A 66 -0.43 3.24 16.74
N ILE A 67 -1.00 4.14 15.93
CA ILE A 67 -0.48 4.43 14.59
C ILE A 67 0.97 4.92 14.66
N ASP A 68 1.87 4.28 13.92
CA ASP A 68 3.27 4.66 13.86
C ASP A 68 3.56 5.73 12.78
N ALA A 69 4.76 6.31 12.82
CA ALA A 69 5.13 7.38 11.89
C ALA A 69 5.32 6.90 10.43
N TRP A 70 5.57 5.61 10.20
CA TRP A 70 5.57 5.02 8.85
C TRP A 70 4.14 4.83 8.35
N GLU A 71 3.22 4.36 9.19
CA GLU A 71 1.79 4.24 8.86
C GLU A 71 1.16 5.60 8.56
N LEU A 72 1.38 6.63 9.38
CA LEU A 72 0.91 8.00 9.11
C LEU A 72 1.34 8.48 7.71
N ARG A 73 2.64 8.35 7.38
CA ARG A 73 3.17 8.73 6.07
C ARG A 73 2.65 7.84 4.95
N LYS A 74 2.49 6.53 5.19
CA LYS A 74 1.95 5.58 4.20
C LYS A 74 0.49 5.87 3.89
N GLY A 75 -0.31 6.21 4.90
CA GLY A 75 -1.68 6.67 4.75
C GLY A 75 -1.75 7.93 3.89
N MET A 76 -1.10 9.02 4.32
CA MET A 76 -1.11 10.28 3.56
C MET A 76 -0.59 10.13 2.13
N ASN A 77 0.55 9.45 1.92
CA ASN A 77 1.14 9.24 0.59
C ASN A 77 0.30 8.34 -0.34
N THR A 78 -0.67 7.59 0.19
CA THR A 78 -1.65 6.85 -0.63
C THR A 78 -2.96 7.63 -0.79
N LEU A 79 -3.42 8.34 0.23
CA LEU A 79 -4.61 9.19 0.17
C LEU A 79 -4.49 10.31 -0.87
N VAL A 80 -3.32 10.95 -1.01
CA VAL A 80 -3.08 11.96 -2.06
C VAL A 80 -3.09 11.41 -3.49
N GLY A 81 -2.97 10.09 -3.65
CA GLY A 81 -2.98 9.42 -4.95
C GLY A 81 -4.37 9.22 -5.56
N TYR A 82 -5.45 9.47 -4.80
CA TYR A 82 -6.82 9.49 -5.30
C TYR A 82 -7.16 10.86 -5.91
N ASP A 83 -8.10 10.90 -6.85
CA ASP A 83 -8.50 12.13 -7.55
C ASP A 83 -9.57 12.91 -6.75
N LEU A 84 -9.19 13.30 -5.53
CA LEU A 84 -10.03 14.02 -4.57
C LEU A 84 -9.19 14.90 -3.63
N VAL A 85 -9.84 15.88 -3.00
CA VAL A 85 -9.35 16.51 -1.77
C VAL A 85 -9.95 15.75 -0.59
N PRO A 86 -9.17 15.29 0.41
CA PRO A 86 -9.73 14.51 1.50
C PRO A 86 -10.66 15.34 2.40
N GLU A 87 -11.77 14.73 2.79
CA GLU A 87 -12.79 15.32 3.66
C GLU A 87 -12.21 15.81 5.01
N PRO A 88 -12.73 16.93 5.59
CA PRO A 88 -12.22 17.48 6.84
C PRO A 88 -12.14 16.47 7.99
N LYS A 89 -13.10 15.54 8.07
CA LYS A 89 -13.12 14.44 9.06
C LYS A 89 -11.93 13.47 8.95
N ILE A 90 -11.40 13.24 7.74
CA ILE A 90 -10.18 12.45 7.53
C ILE A 90 -8.96 13.25 8.01
N ILE A 91 -8.90 14.53 7.66
CA ILE A 91 -7.79 15.41 8.04
C ILE A 91 -7.74 15.62 9.56
N ASP A 92 -8.89 15.77 10.24
CA ASP A 92 -8.97 15.80 11.71
C ASP A 92 -8.31 14.58 12.34
N ALA A 93 -8.68 13.36 11.91
CA ALA A 93 -8.10 12.12 12.38
C ALA A 93 -6.57 12.06 12.13
N ALA A 94 -6.11 12.55 10.98
CA ALA A 94 -4.68 12.61 10.64
C ALA A 94 -3.91 13.65 11.49
N LEU A 95 -4.46 14.83 11.74
CA LEU A 95 -3.87 15.84 12.63
C LEU A 95 -3.84 15.35 14.09
N ARG A 96 -4.87 14.62 14.53
CA ARG A 96 -4.90 13.93 15.83
C ARG A 96 -3.87 12.79 15.89
N ALA A 97 -3.58 12.10 14.78
CA ALA A 97 -2.48 11.15 14.70
C ALA A 97 -1.11 11.84 14.82
N CYS A 98 -0.89 12.96 14.13
CA CYS A 98 0.30 13.80 14.31
C CYS A 98 0.49 14.23 15.77
N ARG A 99 -0.58 14.60 16.48
CA ARG A 99 -0.52 14.94 17.91
C ARG A 99 -0.09 13.75 18.78
N ARG A 100 -0.58 12.53 18.53
CA ARG A 100 -0.16 11.30 19.24
C ARG A 100 1.31 10.97 18.99
N LEU A 101 1.76 11.16 17.75
CA LEU A 101 3.16 10.97 17.33
C LEU A 101 4.09 12.14 17.71
N ASN A 102 3.55 13.24 18.24
CA ASN A 102 4.26 14.49 18.55
C ASN A 102 4.95 15.16 17.33
N ASP A 103 4.44 14.93 16.12
CA ASP A 103 4.98 15.45 14.86
C ASP A 103 4.19 16.66 14.36
N PHE A 104 4.59 17.86 14.82
CA PHE A 104 4.02 19.13 14.36
C PHE A 104 4.33 19.43 12.88
N ALA A 105 5.50 19.01 12.38
CA ALA A 105 5.91 19.31 11.00
C ALA A 105 5.04 18.56 9.99
N SER A 106 4.74 17.28 10.24
CA SER A 106 3.78 16.52 9.43
C SER A 106 2.37 17.11 9.50
N ALA A 107 1.93 17.66 10.65
CA ALA A 107 0.61 18.29 10.75
C ALA A 107 0.48 19.52 9.83
N VAL A 108 1.48 20.41 9.82
CA VAL A 108 1.52 21.55 8.90
C VAL A 108 1.62 21.07 7.45
N ARG A 109 2.44 20.03 7.17
CA ARG A 109 2.62 19.48 5.83
C ARG A 109 1.34 18.86 5.26
N ILE A 110 0.48 18.28 6.10
CA ILE A 110 -0.84 17.78 5.70
C ILE A 110 -1.72 18.93 5.19
N LEU A 111 -1.69 20.10 5.84
CA LEU A 111 -2.46 21.28 5.38
C LEU A 111 -1.95 21.82 4.03
N GLU A 112 -0.63 21.90 3.83
CA GLU A 112 -0.05 22.22 2.52
C GLU A 112 -0.50 21.25 1.43
N VAL A 113 -0.55 19.95 1.75
CA VAL A 113 -0.99 18.89 0.84
C VAL A 113 -2.47 18.97 0.49
N VAL A 114 -3.34 19.34 1.44
CA VAL A 114 -4.77 19.61 1.15
C VAL A 114 -4.91 20.80 0.19
N LYS A 115 -4.11 21.86 0.38
CA LYS A 115 -4.07 23.03 -0.49
C LYS A 115 -3.59 22.71 -1.90
N ASP A 116 -2.54 21.89 -2.02
CA ASP A 116 -2.01 21.40 -3.31
C ASP A 116 -3.03 20.51 -4.04
N LYS A 117 -3.68 19.58 -3.34
CA LYS A 117 -4.72 18.70 -3.89
C LYS A 117 -5.94 19.43 -4.43
N ALA A 118 -6.24 20.63 -3.96
CA ALA A 118 -7.31 21.46 -4.51
C ALA A 118 -6.97 22.09 -5.88
N GLY A 119 -5.67 22.20 -6.23
CA GLY A 119 -5.22 22.72 -7.52
C GLY A 119 -5.81 24.11 -7.86
N PRO A 120 -6.61 24.25 -8.93
CA PRO A 120 -7.23 25.52 -9.29
C PRO A 120 -8.42 25.92 -8.41
N HIS A 121 -8.97 25.01 -7.60
CA HIS A 121 -10.18 25.19 -6.80
C HIS A 121 -9.90 25.89 -5.47
N LYS A 122 -9.65 27.20 -5.56
CA LYS A 122 -9.25 28.08 -4.44
C LYS A 122 -10.28 28.14 -3.30
N GLU A 123 -11.51 27.74 -3.55
CA GLU A 123 -12.62 27.64 -2.62
C GLU A 123 -12.50 26.47 -1.62
N ILE A 124 -11.85 25.36 -2.00
CA ILE A 124 -11.86 24.13 -1.20
C ILE A 124 -10.99 24.25 0.06
N TYR A 125 -9.75 24.72 -0.07
CA TYR A 125 -8.84 24.81 1.08
C TYR A 125 -9.34 25.76 2.19
N PRO A 126 -9.90 26.97 1.90
CA PRO A 126 -10.56 27.79 2.90
C PRO A 126 -11.73 27.09 3.63
N TYR A 127 -12.53 26.29 2.91
CA TYR A 127 -13.59 25.48 3.53
C TYR A 127 -13.01 24.40 4.46
N VAL A 128 -12.02 23.63 4.01
CA VAL A 128 -11.38 22.60 4.88
C VAL A 128 -10.73 23.24 6.11
N ILE A 129 -10.09 24.41 5.97
CA ILE A 129 -9.54 25.16 7.11
C ILE A 129 -10.64 25.68 8.04
N GLN A 130 -11.81 26.10 7.53
CA GLN A 130 -12.97 26.49 8.34
C GLN A 130 -13.43 25.34 9.24
N GLU A 131 -13.73 24.18 8.65
CA GLU A 131 -14.22 23.01 9.39
C GLU A 131 -13.18 22.46 10.38
N LEU A 132 -11.89 22.60 10.07
CA LEU A 132 -10.79 22.20 10.96
C LEU A 132 -10.45 23.23 12.06
N ARG A 133 -10.98 24.47 12.04
CA ARG A 133 -10.61 25.48 13.06
C ARG A 133 -10.78 25.03 14.51
N PRO A 134 -11.82 24.26 14.91
CA PRO A 134 -11.89 23.72 16.28
C PRO A 134 -10.66 22.88 16.64
N THR A 135 -10.25 21.96 15.77
CA THR A 135 -9.10 21.06 15.97
C THR A 135 -7.77 21.80 15.89
N LEU A 136 -7.60 22.74 14.96
CA LEU A 136 -6.39 23.55 14.86
C LEU A 136 -6.16 24.37 16.13
N ASN A 137 -7.23 24.93 16.70
CA ASN A 137 -7.19 25.65 17.98
C ASN A 137 -6.95 24.72 19.18
N GLU A 138 -7.59 23.55 19.22
CA GLU A 138 -7.42 22.54 20.29
C GLU A 138 -5.98 21.99 20.35
N LEU A 139 -5.40 21.69 19.19
CA LEU A 139 -4.09 21.03 19.08
C LEU A 139 -2.91 22.02 19.02
N GLY A 140 -3.18 23.31 18.86
CA GLY A 140 -2.17 24.36 18.72
C GLY A 140 -1.43 24.32 17.37
N ILE A 141 -2.13 24.01 16.28
CA ILE A 141 -1.57 23.84 14.94
C ILE A 141 -1.82 25.10 14.12
N SER A 142 -0.77 25.88 13.86
CA SER A 142 -0.81 27.00 12.92
C SER A 142 -0.88 26.51 11.47
N THR A 143 -1.59 27.23 10.60
CA THR A 143 -1.61 26.92 9.16
C THR A 143 -0.30 27.34 8.47
N PRO A 144 0.01 26.81 7.28
CA PRO A 144 1.16 27.26 6.48
C PRO A 144 1.18 28.78 6.24
N GLU A 145 0.02 29.41 6.08
CA GLU A 145 -0.12 30.87 5.90
C GLU A 145 0.24 31.66 7.15
N GLU A 146 -0.17 31.16 8.32
CA GLU A 146 0.11 31.75 9.64
C GLU A 146 1.60 31.63 10.00
N LEU A 147 2.28 30.60 9.49
CA LEU A 147 3.73 30.40 9.57
C LEU A 147 4.51 31.10 8.44
N GLY A 148 3.83 31.67 7.44
CA GLY A 148 4.45 32.31 6.29
C GLY A 148 5.11 31.38 5.26
N LEU A 149 4.83 30.06 5.34
CA LEU A 149 5.35 29.02 4.45
C LEU A 149 4.66 28.99 3.08
N ASP A 150 3.60 29.78 2.89
CA ASP A 150 2.86 29.96 1.65
C ASP A 150 3.56 30.88 0.62
N LYS A 151 4.76 31.38 0.94
CA LYS A 151 5.48 32.44 0.22
C LYS A 151 6.84 31.94 -0.28
N VAL A 152 7.32 32.56 -1.36
CA VAL A 152 8.61 32.27 -2.04
C VAL A 152 9.42 33.54 -2.24
#